data_AF-A0A2A2IE45-F1
#
_entry.id   AF-A0A2A2IE45-F1
#
_cell.length_a   1.000
_cell.length_b   1.000
_cell.length_c   1.000
_cell.angle_alpha   90.00
_cell.angle_beta   90.00
_cell.angle_gamma   90.00
#
_symmetry.space_group_name_H-M   'P 1'
#
loop_
_entity.id
_entity.type
_entity.pdbx_description
1 polymer ?
#
loop_
_entity_poly.entity_id
_entity_poly.type
_entity_poly.pdbx_seq_one_letter_code
_entity_poly.pdbx_strand_id
1 'polypeptide(L)' 'MLNCKKKLNIQQILYVKVGNTLEINNIAGIGDEISFKSGIKGVVEKIYDNSVIVSVTENNTDLEFEGNKTVVGHKNYDVI' A
#
# COMPACT_ATOMS: atom_id res chain seq x y z
N MET A 1 -13.05 23.95 -20.51
CA MET A 1 -13.32 23.33 -19.20
C MET A 1 -12.16 22.40 -18.89
N LEU A 2 -11.56 22.55 -17.71
CA LEU A 2 -10.18 22.18 -17.41
C LEU A 2 -9.87 20.69 -17.65
N ASN A 3 -8.90 20.45 -18.53
CA ASN A 3 -8.37 19.14 -18.86
C ASN A 3 -7.50 18.64 -17.70
N CYS A 4 -8.10 17.97 -16.72
CA CYS A 4 -7.35 17.37 -15.63
C CYS A 4 -6.81 16.01 -16.08
N LYS A 5 -5.78 16.03 -16.95
CA LYS A 5 -4.91 14.85 -17.10
C LYS A 5 -4.19 14.69 -15.77
N LYS A 6 -4.75 13.83 -14.91
CA LYS A 6 -4.14 13.37 -13.67
C LYS A 6 -2.74 12.86 -14.06
N LYS A 7 -1.73 13.68 -13.79
CA LYS A 7 -0.33 13.37 -14.05
C LYS A 7 0.02 12.28 -13.06
N LEU A 8 -0.11 11.02 -13.47
CA LEU A 8 0.37 9.89 -12.68
C LEU A 8 1.84 10.18 -12.39
N ASN A 9 2.12 10.39 -11.11
CA ASN A 9 3.43 10.75 -10.60
C ASN A 9 4.31 9.51 -10.81
N ILE A 10 5.10 9.54 -11.89
CA ILE A 10 6.00 8.51 -12.43
C ILE A 10 7.09 8.03 -11.46
N GLN A 11 6.96 8.30 -10.15
CA GLN A 11 7.96 7.97 -9.13
C GLN A 11 7.74 6.63 -8.40
N GLN A 12 6.70 5.84 -8.71
CA GLN A 12 6.44 4.58 -8.00
C GLN A 12 6.52 3.30 -8.84
N ILE A 13 6.92 3.37 -10.11
CA ILE A 13 7.12 2.14 -10.91
C ILE A 13 8.59 1.71 -10.85
N LEU A 14 8.97 1.01 -9.80
CA LEU A 14 10.25 0.30 -9.75
C LEU A 14 10.08 -1.09 -10.38
N TYR A 15 10.41 -1.20 -11.68
CA TYR A 15 10.42 -2.48 -12.38
C TYR A 15 11.58 -3.35 -11.85
N VAL A 16 11.27 -4.47 -11.18
CA VAL A 16 12.27 -5.51 -10.89
C VAL A 16 12.23 -6.53 -12.02
N LYS A 17 13.33 -6.67 -12.77
CA LYS A 17 13.44 -7.66 -13.85
C LYS A 17 13.69 -9.04 -13.25
N VAL A 18 12.63 -9.81 -13.00
CA VAL A 18 12.73 -11.24 -12.64
C VAL A 18 12.42 -12.05 -13.90
N GLY A 19 13.45 -12.37 -14.68
CA GLY A 19 13.28 -13.11 -15.95
C GLY A 19 12.59 -12.28 -17.05
N ASN A 20 11.68 -12.91 -17.80
CA ASN A 20 10.97 -12.34 -18.97
C ASN A 20 9.63 -11.67 -18.61
N THR A 21 9.32 -11.51 -17.32
CA THR A 21 8.07 -10.94 -16.84
C THR A 21 8.36 -9.60 -16.17
N LEU A 22 7.62 -8.56 -16.57
CA LEU A 22 7.62 -7.26 -15.89
C LEU A 22 6.61 -7.32 -14.75
N GLU A 23 7.06 -7.60 -13.53
CA GLU A 23 6.19 -7.50 -12.35
C GLU A 23 6.06 -6.03 -11.94
N ILE A 24 4.86 -5.48 -12.09
CA ILE A 24 4.48 -4.17 -11.55
C ILE A 24 4.29 -4.29 -10.04
N ASN A 25 5.35 -4.05 -9.26
CA ASN A 25 5.22 -3.94 -7.82
C ASN A 25 4.65 -2.55 -7.47
N ASN A 26 3.33 -2.45 -7.33
CA ASN A 26 2.67 -1.25 -6.81
C ASN A 26 2.98 -1.13 -5.30
N ILE A 27 4.15 -0.60 -4.98
CA ILE A 27 4.58 -0.34 -3.60
C ILE A 27 3.92 0.94 -3.12
N ALA A 28 3.24 0.87 -1.97
CA ALA A 28 2.59 2.01 -1.35
C ALA A 28 3.64 2.99 -0.82
N GLY A 29 3.41 4.28 -1.06
CA GLY A 29 4.14 5.39 -0.47
C GLY A 29 3.66 5.73 0.94
N ILE A 30 4.45 6.52 1.66
CA ILE A 30 4.02 7.09 2.94
C ILE A 30 2.82 8.01 2.70
N GLY A 31 1.74 7.80 3.45
CA GLY A 31 0.48 8.52 3.31
C GLY A 31 -0.53 7.86 2.36
N ASP A 32 -0.15 6.81 1.64
CA ASP A 32 -1.09 6.08 0.78
C ASP A 32 -2.02 5.22 1.63
N GLU A 33 -3.28 5.11 1.20
CA GLU A 33 -4.28 4.23 1.80
C GLU A 33 -4.17 2.83 1.16
N ILE A 34 -4.11 1.82 2.01
CA ILE A 34 -4.04 0.42 1.59
C ILE A 34 -5.18 -0.38 2.21
N SER A 35 -5.70 -1.36 1.46
CA SER A 35 -6.54 -2.43 2.01
C SER A 35 -5.71 -3.70 2.17
N PHE A 36 -5.78 -4.32 3.33
CA PHE A 36 -5.05 -5.55 3.63
C PHE A 36 -5.89 -6.44 4.54
N LYS A 37 -5.87 -7.76 4.32
CA LYS A 37 -6.89 -8.68 4.87
C LYS A 37 -8.32 -8.23 4.51
N SER A 38 -9.24 -9.18 4.41
CA SER A 38 -10.60 -8.90 3.93
C SER A 38 -11.34 -7.92 4.85
N GLY A 39 -11.31 -6.63 4.52
CA GLY A 39 -12.08 -5.58 5.21
C GLY A 39 -11.30 -4.68 6.17
N ILE A 40 -9.96 -4.69 6.16
CA ILE A 40 -9.13 -3.78 6.97
C ILE A 40 -8.46 -2.77 6.04
N LYS A 41 -8.52 -1.50 6.43
CA LYS A 41 -7.84 -0.40 5.73
C LYS A 41 -6.95 0.35 6.68
N GLY A 42 -5.93 0.96 6.11
CA GLY A 42 -5.08 1.85 6.87
C GLY A 42 -4.17 2.68 5.99
N VAL A 43 -3.49 3.62 6.64
CA VAL A 43 -2.58 4.56 5.99
C VAL A 43 -1.14 4.17 6.30
N VAL A 44 -0.30 4.13 5.27
CA VAL A 44 1.12 3.80 5.43
C VAL A 44 1.85 4.93 6.16
N GLU A 45 2.41 4.64 7.32
CA GLU A 45 3.24 5.59 8.07
C GLU A 45 4.73 5.44 7.74
N LYS A 46 5.18 4.21 7.48
CA LYS A 46 6.59 3.91 7.27
C LYS A 46 6.78 2.72 6.34
N ILE A 47 7.82 2.77 5.53
CA ILE A 47 8.18 1.72 4.56
C ILE A 47 9.51 1.08 4.97
N TYR A 48 9.58 -0.23 4.83
CA TYR A 48 10.77 -1.07 4.95
C TYR A 48 10.92 -1.90 3.67
N ASP A 49 12.05 -2.58 3.50
CA ASP A 49 12.34 -3.31 2.25
C ASP A 49 11.30 -4.39 1.89
N ASN A 50 10.66 -5.00 2.89
CA ASN A 50 9.71 -6.11 2.70
C ASN A 50 8.31 -5.81 3.23
N SER A 51 8.13 -4.69 3.95
CA SER A 51 6.92 -4.40 4.70
C SER A 51 6.67 -2.92 4.90
N VAL A 52 5.44 -2.59 5.29
CA VAL A 52 5.00 -1.26 5.66
C VAL A 52 4.40 -1.29 7.06
N ILE A 53 4.63 -0.23 7.82
CA ILE A 53 3.86 0.06 9.04
C ILE A 53 2.64 0.88 8.63
N VAL A 54 1.49 0.43 9.11
CA VAL A 54 0.19 0.94 8.72
C VAL A 54 -0.57 1.34 9.97
N SER A 55 -1.13 2.54 9.97
CA SER A 55 -2.13 2.95 10.94
C SER A 55 -3.48 2.48 10.46
N VAL A 56 -4.11 1.57 11.20
CA VAL A 56 -5.44 1.03 10.88
C VAL A 56 -6.48 2.12 11.06
N THR A 57 -7.23 2.41 9.99
CA THR A 57 -8.31 3.40 9.97
C THR A 57 -9.68 2.75 9.99
N GLU A 58 -9.81 1.60 9.32
CA GLU A 58 -11.05 0.84 9.24
C GLU A 58 -10.75 -0.62 9.52
N ASN A 59 -11.53 -1.23 10.41
CA ASN A 59 -11.39 -2.64 10.75
C ASN A 59 -12.77 -3.27 10.91
N ASN A 60 -13.23 -3.95 9.86
CA ASN A 60 -14.49 -4.69 9.86
C ASN A 60 -14.34 -6.14 10.33
N THR A 61 -13.27 -6.44 11.08
CA THR A 61 -12.95 -7.79 11.56
C THR A 61 -12.80 -7.79 13.08
N ASP A 62 -12.89 -8.96 13.71
CA ASP A 62 -12.69 -9.12 15.16
C ASP A 62 -11.21 -9.05 15.59
N LEU A 63 -10.30 -8.61 14.71
CA LEU A 63 -8.88 -8.49 15.01
C LEU A 63 -8.61 -7.22 15.80
N GLU A 64 -7.99 -7.32 16.97
CA GLU A 64 -7.54 -6.15 17.71
C GLU A 64 -6.12 -5.74 17.30
N PHE A 65 -5.90 -4.44 17.11
CA PHE A 65 -4.60 -3.87 16.80
C PHE A 65 -4.15 -2.98 17.96
N GLU A 66 -3.09 -3.38 18.66
CA GLU A 66 -2.51 -2.55 19.71
C GLU A 66 -2.07 -1.19 19.14
N GLY A 67 -2.62 -0.11 19.70
CA GLY A 67 -2.32 1.25 19.27
C GLY A 67 -2.75 1.57 17.84
N ASN A 68 -3.68 0.80 17.25
CA ASN A 68 -4.12 0.93 15.85
C ASN A 68 -2.98 0.84 14.83
N LYS A 69 -1.91 0.09 15.12
CA LYS A 69 -0.77 -0.08 14.20
C LYS A 69 -0.52 -1.54 13.87
N THR A 70 -0.10 -1.81 12.64
CA THR A 70 0.26 -3.15 12.20
C THR A 70 1.34 -3.12 11.14
N VAL A 71 2.03 -4.25 10.98
CA VAL A 71 3.06 -4.46 9.95
C VAL A 71 2.47 -5.34 8.85
N VAL A 72 2.51 -4.85 7.61
CA VAL A 72 1.95 -5.55 6.45
C VAL A 72 3.04 -5.73 5.39
N GLY A 73 3.17 -6.93 4.83
CA GLY A 73 4.13 -7.18 3.75
C GLY A 73 3.67 -6.57 2.42
N HIS A 74 4.60 -6.18 1.55
CA HIS A 74 4.30 -5.63 0.21
C HIS A 74 3.46 -6.54 -0.70
N LYS A 75 3.41 -7.84 -0.39
CA LYS A 75 2.62 -8.83 -1.13
C LYS A 75 1.20 -9.03 -0.58
N ASN A 76 0.86 -8.40 0.54
CA ASN A 76 -0.36 -8.70 1.33
C ASN A 76 -1.32 -7.51 1.45
N TYR A 77 -1.20 -6.53 0.55
CA TYR A 77 -2.11 -5.39 0.49
C TYR A 77 -2.31 -4.92 -0.95
N ASP A 78 -3.39 -4.18 -1.15
CA ASP A 78 -3.70 -3.45 -2.37
C ASP A 78 -3.74 -1.94 -2.06
N VAL A 79 -3.17 -1.11 -2.92
CA VAL A 79 -3.24 0.36 -2.83
C VAL A 79 -4.56 0.83 -3.44
N ILE A 80 -5.30 1.72 -2.74
CA ILE A 80 -6.61 2.22 -3.15
C ILE A 80 -6.51 3.54 -3.93
#